data_AF-A0A7S3AIN2-F1
#
_entry.id   AF-A0A7S3AIN2-F1
#
_cell.length_a   1.000
_cell.length_b   1.000
_cell.length_c   1.000
_cell.angle_alpha   90.00
_cell.angle_beta   90.00
_cell.angle_gamma   90.00
#
_symmetry.space_group_name_H-M   'P 1'
#
loop_
_entity.id
_entity.type
_entity.pdbx_description
1 polymer ?
#
loop_
_entity_poly.entity_id
_entity_poly.type
_entity_poly.pdbx_seq_one_letter_code
_entity_poly.pdbx_strand_id
1 'polypeptide(L)'
;FFLGIFSVLFATLIFFVEDGKYDPYRMQWVREDGSPSPFESIPASLWWTIITMTTVGYGDHFPVSNLGQLVAVVTMIVALIVLSLPITIIGANFDEEYNEMRRQKAEEKADEAKRAAEAKRMEAKMGEGEGAPQ
;
A
#
# COMPACT_ATOMS: atom_id res chain seq x y z
N PHE A 1 6.26 7.69 -6.86
CA PHE A 1 7.69 7.80 -7.21
C PHE A 1 8.34 6.42 -7.36
N PHE A 2 8.48 5.64 -6.27
CA PHE A 2 9.10 4.31 -6.33
C PHE A 2 8.44 3.35 -7.33
N LEU A 3 7.11 3.24 -7.31
CA LEU A 3 6.37 2.43 -8.30
C LEU A 3 6.74 2.80 -9.74
N GLY A 4 6.75 4.09 -10.09
CA GLY A 4 7.07 4.53 -11.46
C GLY A 4 8.49 4.16 -11.89
N ILE A 5 9.49 4.32 -11.02
CA ILE A 5 10.88 3.95 -11.33
C ILE A 5 11.02 2.45 -11.56
N PHE A 6 10.48 1.64 -10.64
CA PHE A 6 10.55 0.18 -10.76
C PHE A 6 9.72 -0.31 -11.97
N SER A 7 8.58 0.31 -12.26
CA SER A 7 7.79 0.00 -13.45
C SER A 7 8.56 0.25 -14.74
N VAL A 8 9.28 1.37 -14.86
CA VAL A 8 10.12 1.63 -16.04
C VAL A 8 11.26 0.62 -16.14
N LEU A 9 11.94 0.32 -15.03
CA LEU A 9 13.04 -0.64 -14.99
C LEU A 9 12.61 -2.05 -15.44
N PHE A 10 11.53 -2.57 -14.87
CA PHE A 10 11.04 -3.91 -15.22
C PHE A 10 10.39 -3.95 -16.61
N ALA A 11 9.76 -2.86 -17.05
CA ALA A 11 9.25 -2.76 -18.42
C ALA A 11 10.37 -2.79 -19.46
N THR A 12 11.49 -2.11 -19.20
CA THR A 12 12.67 -2.21 -20.07
C THR A 12 13.25 -3.62 -20.04
N LEU A 13 13.36 -4.24 -18.87
CA LEU A 13 13.91 -5.59 -18.74
C LEU A 13 13.06 -6.65 -19.46
N ILE A 14 11.73 -6.60 -19.28
CA ILE A 14 10.82 -7.55 -19.93
C ILE A 14 10.78 -7.33 -21.44
N PHE A 15 10.82 -6.07 -21.91
CA PHE A 15 10.92 -5.76 -23.33
C PHE A 15 12.15 -6.41 -23.95
N PHE A 16 13.33 -6.30 -23.32
CA PHE A 16 14.55 -6.91 -23.85
C PHE A 16 14.54 -8.44 -23.83
N VAL A 17 13.86 -9.05 -22.85
CA VAL A 17 13.84 -10.51 -22.69
C VAL A 17 12.77 -11.18 -23.55
N GLU A 18 11.63 -10.52 -23.73
CA GLU A 18 10.49 -10.98 -24.54
C GLU A 18 10.46 -10.34 -25.94
N ASP A 19 11.54 -9.66 -26.35
CA ASP A 19 11.61 -9.07 -27.69
C ASP A 19 11.41 -10.20 -28.71
N GLY A 20 10.35 -10.07 -29.49
CA GLY A 20 9.96 -11.08 -30.45
C GLY A 20 10.95 -11.12 -31.61
N LYS A 21 10.85 -12.13 -32.47
CA LYS A 21 11.43 -12.06 -33.81
C LYS A 21 10.35 -11.60 -34.76
N TYR A 22 10.65 -10.61 -35.59
CA TYR A 22 9.73 -10.19 -36.64
C TYR A 22 9.62 -11.29 -37.69
N ASP A 23 8.42 -11.84 -37.88
CA ASP A 23 8.14 -12.81 -38.94
C ASP A 23 7.57 -12.10 -40.18
N PRO A 24 8.32 -12.04 -41.29
CA PRO A 24 7.91 -11.32 -42.49
C PRO A 24 6.72 -11.96 -43.21
N TYR A 25 6.41 -13.24 -42.96
CA TYR A 25 5.27 -13.93 -43.58
C TYR A 25 3.96 -13.63 -42.85
N ARG A 26 4.03 -13.44 -41.53
CA ARG A 26 2.88 -13.12 -40.68
C ARG A 26 2.73 -11.61 -40.43
N MET A 27 3.70 -10.80 -40.86
CA MET A 27 3.77 -9.35 -40.64
C MET A 27 3.60 -8.95 -39.16
N GLN A 28 4.09 -9.78 -38.23
CA GLN A 28 3.93 -9.57 -36.78
C GLN A 28 5.16 -10.04 -36.01
N TRP A 29 5.35 -9.52 -34.80
CA TRP A 29 6.36 -10.00 -33.87
C TRP A 29 5.90 -11.32 -33.26
N VAL A 30 6.77 -12.31 -33.28
CA VAL A 30 6.46 -13.66 -32.81
C VAL A 30 7.46 -14.07 -31.74
N ARG A 31 6.95 -14.73 -30.72
CA ARG A 31 7.75 -15.25 -29.61
C ARG A 31 8.38 -16.60 -29.98
N GLU A 32 9.19 -17.12 -29.07
CA GLU A 32 9.86 -18.42 -29.23
C GLU A 32 8.87 -19.59 -29.43
N ASP A 33 7.67 -19.50 -28.85
CA ASP A 33 6.59 -20.48 -28.99
C ASP A 33 5.73 -20.30 -30.26
N GLY A 34 6.02 -19.29 -31.09
CA GLY A 34 5.27 -18.98 -32.30
C GLY A 34 3.96 -18.22 -32.08
N SER A 35 3.68 -17.78 -30.85
CA SER A 35 2.56 -16.88 -30.53
C SER A 35 2.91 -15.41 -30.82
N PRO A 36 1.91 -14.54 -31.11
CA PRO A 36 2.15 -13.10 -31.25
C PRO A 36 2.77 -12.51 -29.99
N SER A 37 3.81 -11.68 -30.13
CA SER A 37 4.40 -10.99 -28.99
C SER A 37 3.60 -9.72 -28.68
N PRO A 38 3.06 -9.56 -27.47
CA PRO A 38 2.40 -8.36 -27.01
C PRO A 38 3.41 -7.34 -26.43
N PHE A 39 4.70 -7.67 -26.40
CA PHE A 39 5.79 -6.81 -25.94
C PHE A 39 6.47 -6.06 -27.11
N GLU A 40 5.67 -5.48 -28.01
CA GLU A 40 6.16 -4.86 -29.26
C GLU A 40 6.82 -3.48 -29.05
N SER A 41 6.63 -2.88 -27.88
CA SER A 41 7.19 -1.57 -27.56
C SER A 41 7.36 -1.37 -26.06
N ILE A 42 8.19 -0.39 -25.69
CA ILE A 42 8.39 -0.01 -24.29
C ILE A 42 7.06 0.40 -23.62
N PRO A 43 6.17 1.21 -24.25
CA PRO A 43 4.85 1.50 -23.68
C PRO A 43 3.95 0.27 -23.46
N ALA A 44 3.96 -0.70 -24.37
CA ALA A 44 3.21 -1.95 -24.20
C ALA A 44 3.74 -2.78 -23.01
N SER A 45 5.07 -2.82 -22.86
CA SER A 45 5.73 -3.48 -21.72
C SER A 45 5.47 -2.76 -20.39
N LEU A 46 5.36 -1.43 -20.42
CA LEU A 46 4.96 -0.62 -19.28
C LEU A 46 3.53 -0.93 -18.84
N TRP A 47 2.60 -1.11 -19.77
CA TRP A 47 1.22 -1.51 -19.44
C TRP A 47 1.21 -2.80 -18.62
N TRP A 48 1.84 -3.87 -19.13
CA TRP A 48 1.95 -5.14 -18.41
C TRP A 48 2.61 -4.98 -17.03
N THR A 49 3.70 -4.21 -16.97
CA THR A 49 4.44 -4.02 -15.73
C THR A 49 3.61 -3.27 -14.70
N ILE A 50 2.89 -2.22 -15.09
CA ILE A 50 2.04 -1.44 -14.19
C ILE A 50 0.92 -2.32 -13.63
N ILE A 51 0.16 -3.02 -14.48
CA ILE A 51 -0.95 -3.86 -14.02
C ILE A 51 -0.49 -5.03 -13.16
N THR A 52 0.73 -5.53 -13.37
CA THR A 52 1.34 -6.59 -12.57
C THR A 52 1.83 -6.06 -11.22
N MET A 53 2.50 -4.92 -11.21
CA MET A 53 3.00 -4.28 -9.99
C MET A 53 1.86 -3.78 -9.08
N THR A 54 0.73 -3.40 -9.65
CA THR A 54 -0.48 -3.03 -8.90
C THR A 54 -1.38 -4.23 -8.58
N THR A 55 -0.91 -5.46 -8.85
CA THR A 55 -1.62 -6.72 -8.60
C THR A 55 -2.99 -6.83 -9.29
N VAL A 56 -3.25 -6.07 -10.36
CA VAL A 56 -4.49 -6.12 -11.14
C VAL A 56 -4.49 -7.34 -12.06
N GLY A 57 -3.43 -7.51 -12.86
CA GLY A 57 -3.19 -8.70 -13.66
C GLY A 57 -4.34 -9.11 -14.61
N TYR A 58 -4.70 -8.27 -15.58
CA TYR A 58 -5.77 -8.57 -16.54
C TYR A 58 -5.53 -9.85 -17.36
N GLY A 59 -4.27 -10.26 -17.55
CA GLY A 59 -3.90 -11.49 -18.27
C GLY A 59 -3.90 -11.34 -19.80
N ASP A 60 -4.06 -10.12 -20.31
CA ASP A 60 -3.97 -9.77 -21.72
C ASP A 60 -2.52 -9.79 -22.25
N HIS A 61 -1.56 -9.44 -21.39
CA HIS A 61 -0.12 -9.53 -21.65
C HIS A 61 0.51 -10.42 -20.57
N PHE A 62 1.40 -11.33 -20.95
CA PHE A 62 2.18 -12.12 -20.00
C PHE A 62 3.41 -12.74 -20.68
N PRO A 63 4.58 -12.78 -20.03
CA PRO A 63 5.76 -13.42 -20.60
C PRO A 63 5.60 -14.93 -20.68
N VAL A 64 6.10 -15.51 -21.76
CA VAL A 64 6.05 -16.97 -22.01
C VAL A 64 7.43 -17.60 -22.02
N SER A 65 8.48 -16.82 -22.29
CA SER A 65 9.85 -17.31 -22.26
C SER A 65 10.26 -17.66 -20.83
N ASN A 66 11.13 -18.67 -20.69
CA ASN A 66 11.62 -19.10 -19.38
C ASN A 66 12.30 -17.95 -18.61
N LEU A 67 13.06 -17.11 -19.32
CA LEU A 67 13.70 -15.92 -18.74
C LEU A 67 12.68 -14.83 -18.41
N GLY A 68 11.69 -14.60 -19.27
CA GLY A 68 10.63 -13.61 -19.04
C GLY A 68 9.77 -13.96 -17.83
N GLN A 69 9.48 -15.25 -17.63
CA GLN A 69 8.80 -15.74 -16.43
C GLN A 69 9.64 -15.52 -15.15
N LEU A 70 10.95 -15.75 -15.20
CA LEU A 70 11.84 -15.45 -14.08
C LEU A 70 11.81 -13.95 -13.73
N VAL A 71 11.90 -13.09 -14.75
CA VAL A 71 11.77 -11.64 -14.57
C VAL A 71 10.42 -11.28 -13.97
N ALA A 72 9.32 -11.90 -14.43
CA ALA A 72 7.98 -11.66 -13.89
C ALA A 72 7.87 -12.01 -12.40
N VAL A 73 8.43 -13.15 -11.98
CA VAL A 73 8.44 -13.54 -10.56
C VAL A 73 9.18 -12.50 -9.72
N VAL A 74 10.35 -12.04 -10.18
CA VAL A 74 11.11 -11.00 -9.48
C VAL A 74 10.33 -9.68 -9.43
N THR A 75 9.69 -9.27 -10.53
CA THR A 75 8.84 -8.08 -10.60
C THR A 75 7.71 -8.14 -9.57
N MET A 76 7.04 -9.29 -9.44
CA MET A 76 5.94 -9.49 -8.48
C MET A 76 6.43 -9.37 -7.03
N ILE A 77 7.57 -9.97 -6.69
CA ILE A 77 8.14 -9.88 -5.34
C ILE A 77 8.53 -8.44 -5.00
N VAL A 78 9.21 -7.76 -5.92
CA VAL A 78 9.62 -6.35 -5.72
C VAL A 78 8.40 -5.44 -5.62
N ALA A 79 7.34 -5.69 -6.38
CA ALA A 79 6.10 -4.93 -6.28
C ALA A 79 5.51 -4.95 -4.86
N LEU A 80 5.47 -6.12 -4.21
CA LEU A 80 4.98 -6.25 -2.83
C LEU A 80 5.82 -5.44 -1.84
N ILE A 81 7.15 -5.49 -1.99
CA ILE A 81 8.07 -4.72 -1.14
C ILE A 81 7.84 -3.23 -1.33
N VAL A 82 7.73 -2.77 -2.59
CA VAL A 82 7.52 -1.35 -2.92
C VAL A 82 6.17 -0.85 -2.41
N LEU A 83 5.11 -1.66 -2.50
CA LEU A 83 3.78 -1.32 -2.00
C LEU A 83 3.73 -1.27 -0.46
N SER A 84 4.51 -2.08 0.24
CA SER A 84 4.52 -2.11 1.71
C SER A 84 5.02 -0.80 2.36
N LEU A 85 5.92 -0.08 1.70
CA LEU A 85 6.52 1.15 2.23
C LEU A 85 5.49 2.28 2.45
N PRO A 86 4.72 2.74 1.45
CA PRO A 86 3.72 3.78 1.65
C PRO A 86 2.62 3.34 2.60
N ILE A 87 2.21 2.06 2.56
CA ILE A 87 1.18 1.52 3.46
C ILE A 87 1.63 1.63 4.92
N THR A 88 2.88 1.23 5.21
CA THR A 88 3.44 1.30 6.56
C THR A 88 3.56 2.74 7.07
N ILE A 89 4.05 3.66 6.23
CA ILE A 89 4.20 5.07 6.61
C ILE A 89 2.84 5.68 6.92
N ILE A 90 1.85 5.47 6.06
CA ILE A 90 0.49 5.97 6.27
C ILE A 90 -0.08 5.36 7.56
N GLY A 91 0.06 4.04 7.75
CA GLY A 91 -0.40 3.34 8.94
C GLY A 91 0.21 3.88 10.24
N ALA A 92 1.51 4.16 10.26
CA ALA A 92 2.19 4.72 11.44
C ALA A 92 1.68 6.12 11.79
N ASN A 93 1.47 7.00 10.80
CA ASN A 93 0.92 8.34 11.04
C ASN A 93 -0.52 8.27 11.58
N PHE A 94 -1.35 7.37 11.03
CA PHE A 94 -2.71 7.18 11.52
C PHE A 94 -2.74 6.61 12.93
N ASP A 95 -1.83 5.68 13.28
CA ASP A 95 -1.73 5.13 14.62
C ASP A 95 -1.29 6.17 15.66
N GLU A 96 -0.31 7.02 15.31
CA GLU A 96 0.15 8.13 16.16
C GLU A 96 -1.00 9.10 16.46
N GLU A 97 -1.67 9.62 15.43
CA GLU A 97 -2.79 10.55 15.57
C GLU A 97 -3.95 9.92 16.36
N TYR A 98 -4.27 8.65 16.07
CA TYR A 98 -5.33 7.93 16.78
C TYR A 98 -5.01 7.76 18.27
N ASN A 99 -3.76 7.47 18.60
CA ASN A 99 -3.31 7.34 19.99
C ASN A 99 -3.32 8.68 20.73
N GLU A 100 -2.93 9.78 20.08
CA GLU A 100 -3.05 11.13 20.64
C GLU A 100 -4.50 11.51 20.93
N MET A 101 -5.41 11.31 19.98
CA MET A 101 -6.84 11.55 20.18
C MET A 101 -7.41 10.73 21.35
N ARG A 102 -6.99 9.47 21.51
CA ARG A 102 -7.41 8.62 22.62
C ARG A 102 -6.88 9.10 23.96
N ARG A 103 -5.63 9.56 23.99
CA ARG A 103 -5.00 10.11 25.18
C ARG A 103 -5.68 11.38 25.64
N GLN A 104 -5.94 12.32 24.72
CA GLN A 104 -6.68 13.55 25.02
C GLN A 104 -8.07 13.25 25.60
N LYS A 105 -8.83 12.33 24.99
CA LYS A 105 -10.14 11.91 25.51
C LYS A 105 -10.06 11.21 26.87
N ALA A 106 -8.99 10.47 27.14
CA ALA A 106 -8.79 9.82 28.43
C ALA A 106 -8.43 10.86 29.52
N GLU A 107 -7.59 11.84 29.18
CA GLU A 107 -7.23 12.96 30.06
C GLU A 107 -8.46 13.83 30.38
N GLU A 108 -9.27 14.19 29.37
CA GLU A 108 -10.52 14.94 29.54
C GLU A 108 -11.49 14.22 30.49
N LYS A 109 -11.73 12.92 30.25
CA LYS A 109 -12.58 12.11 31.14
C LYS A 109 -12.04 11.99 32.57
N ALA A 110 -10.72 11.89 32.73
CA ALA A 110 -10.09 11.82 34.04
C ALA A 110 -10.26 13.15 34.81
N ASP A 111 -10.11 14.28 34.13
CA ASP A 111 -10.29 15.60 34.72
C ASP A 111 -11.76 15.88 35.06
N GLU A 112 -12.71 15.48 34.21
CA GLU A 112 -14.14 15.52 34.52
C GLU A 112 -14.49 14.68 35.75
N ALA A 113 -13.95 13.44 35.84
CA ALA A 113 -14.18 12.56 36.96
C ALA A 113 -13.62 13.13 38.28
N LYS A 114 -12.43 13.73 38.25
CA LYS A 114 -11.84 14.41 39.41
C LYS A 114 -12.70 15.59 39.87
N ARG A 115 -13.12 16.47 38.96
CA ARG A 115 -13.98 17.62 39.28
C ARG A 115 -15.32 17.19 39.87
N ALA A 116 -15.94 16.14 39.32
CA ALA A 116 -17.18 15.59 39.85
C ALA A 116 -17.00 14.98 41.27
N ALA A 117 -15.87 14.30 41.52
CA ALA A 117 -15.56 13.75 42.84
C ALA A 117 -15.29 14.86 43.89
N GLU A 118 -14.57 15.91 43.51
CA GLU A 118 -14.32 17.07 44.37
C GLU A 118 -15.60 17.83 44.71
N ALA A 119 -16.49 18.06 43.74
CA ALA A 119 -17.79 18.68 43.96
C ALA A 119 -18.64 17.88 44.97
N LYS A 120 -18.78 16.57 44.77
CA LYS A 120 -19.49 15.68 45.70
C LYS A 120 -18.88 15.71 47.12
N ARG A 121 -17.56 15.80 47.23
CA ARG A 121 -16.86 15.89 48.52
C ARG A 121 -17.09 17.23 49.22
N MET A 122 -17.20 18.33 48.47
CA MET A 122 -17.56 19.63 49.04
C MET A 122 -19.01 19.65 49.53
N GLU A 123 -19.95 19.11 48.76
CA GLU A 123 -21.36 18.97 49.16
C GLU A 123 -21.50 18.16 50.47
N ALA A 124 -20.81 17.02 50.58
CA ALA A 124 -20.84 16.19 51.78
C ALA A 124 -20.36 16.95 53.05
N LYS A 125 -19.28 17.73 52.92
CA LYS A 125 -18.74 18.54 54.02
C LYS A 125 -19.65 19.69 54.44
N MET A 126 -20.37 20.30 53.49
CA MET A 126 -21.34 21.35 53.79
C MET A 126 -22.57 20.78 54.52
N GLY A 127 -23.04 19.59 54.12
CA GLY A 127 -24.16 18.91 54.78
C GLY A 127 -23.86 18.42 56.20
N GLU A 128 -22.62 18.04 56.52
CA GLU A 128 -22.23 17.67 57.89
C GLU A 128 -22.10 18.89 58.82
N GLY A 129 -21.81 20.09 58.29
CA GLY A 129 -21.64 21.32 59.06
C GLY A 129 -22.94 21.94 59.59
N GLU A 130 -24.08 21.72 58.91
CA GLU A 130 -25.40 22.19 59.37
C GLU A 130 -26.04 21.31 60.44
N GLY A 131 -25.47 20.13 60.72
CA GLY A 131 -25.99 19.14 61.68
C GLY A 131 -25.39 19.19 63.08
N ALA A 132 -24.45 20.08 63.39
CA ALA A 132 -23.82 20.14 64.71
C ALA A 132 -24.72 20.87 65.73
N PRO A 133 -25.29 20.18 66.75
CA PRO A 133 -26.06 20.83 67.80
C PRO A 133 -25.14 21.69 68.68
N GLN A 134 -25.60 22.93 68.96
CA GLN A 134 -24.98 23.88 69.91
C GLN A 134 -25.03 23.36 71.35
#